data_AF-A0A068C8R0-F1
#
_entry.id   AF-A0A068C8R0-F1
#
_cell.length_a   1.000
_cell.length_b   1.000
_cell.length_c   1.000
_cell.angle_alpha   90.00
_cell.angle_beta   90.00
_cell.angle_gamma   90.00
#
_symmetry.space_group_name_H-M   'P 1'
#
loop_
_entity.id
_entity.type
_entity.pdbx_description
1 polymer ?
#
loop_
_entity_poly.entity_id
_entity_poly.type
_entity_poly.pdbx_seq_one_letter_code
_entity_poly.pdbx_strand_id
1 'polypeptide(L)' 'VLAALMDIIEATGATQVFYNHLYDPVSLVRDHR' A
#
# COMPACT_ATOMS: atom_id res chain seq x y z
N VAL A 1 -7.92 -3.71 -1.81
CA VAL A 1 -6.70 -3.02 -2.29
C VAL A 1 -5.46 -3.50 -1.53
N LEU A 2 -5.43 -3.46 -0.20
CA LEU A 2 -4.31 -3.98 0.59
C LEU A 2 -3.96 -5.45 0.28
N ALA A 3 -4.97 -6.34 0.20
CA ALA A 3 -4.75 -7.74 -0.15
C ALA A 3 -4.01 -7.93 -1.49
N ALA A 4 -4.42 -7.18 -2.52
CA ALA A 4 -3.74 -7.22 -3.82
C ALA A 4 -2.28 -6.74 -3.73
N LEU A 5 -1.98 -5.75 -2.88
CA LEU A 5 -0.61 -5.30 -2.65
C LEU A 5 0.22 -6.39 -1.95
N MET A 6 -0.37 -7.10 -0.99
CA MET A 6 0.29 -8.21 -0.30
C MET A 6 0.58 -9.38 -1.24
N ASP A 7 -0.37 -9.75 -2.10
CA ASP A 7 -0.17 -10.82 -3.10
C ASP A 7 1.01 -10.49 -4.04
N ILE A 8 1.14 -9.21 -4.44
CA ILE A 8 2.26 -8.75 -5.26
C ILE A 8 3.57 -8.81 -4.48
N ILE A 9 3.59 -8.38 -3.21
CA ILE A 9 4.79 -8.45 -2.36
C ILE A 9 5.26 -9.89 -2.22
N GLU A 10 4.35 -10.83 -1.96
CA GLU A 10 4.66 -12.25 -1.83
C GLU A 10 5.17 -12.84 -3.16
N ALA A 11 4.48 -12.55 -4.27
CA ALA A 11 4.85 -13.08 -5.59
C ALA A 11 6.19 -12.54 -6.11
N THR A 12 6.58 -11.33 -5.70
CA THR A 12 7.82 -10.67 -6.17
C THR A 12 8.99 -10.78 -5.19
N GLY A 13 8.73 -11.14 -3.93
CA GLY A 13 9.74 -11.10 -2.86
C GLY A 13 10.18 -9.68 -2.48
N ALA A 14 9.33 -8.68 -2.72
CA ALA A 14 9.64 -7.29 -2.40
C ALA A 14 9.78 -7.09 -0.88
N THR A 15 10.84 -6.40 -0.46
CA THR A 15 11.11 -6.15 0.98
C THR A 15 10.61 -4.78 1.44
N GLN A 16 10.26 -3.89 0.52
CA GLN A 16 9.83 -2.54 0.82
C GLN A 16 8.90 -2.00 -0.26
N VAL A 17 7.93 -1.17 0.14
CA VAL A 17 7.02 -0.43 -0.75
C VAL A 17 7.26 1.05 -0.58
N PHE A 18 7.39 1.76 -1.70
CA PHE A 18 7.48 3.21 -1.75
C PHE A 18 6.25 3.77 -2.45
N TYR A 19 5.64 4.78 -1.87
CA TYR A 19 4.51 5.49 -2.46
C TYR A 19 4.48 6.93 -1.95
N ASN A 20 3.79 7.80 -2.68
CA ASN A 20 3.54 9.17 -2.25
C ASN A 20 2.19 9.24 -1.54
N HIS A 21 2.12 10.03 -0.48
CA HIS A 21 0.86 10.27 0.21
C HIS A 21 -0.07 11.10 -0.67
N LEU A 22 -1.32 10.65 -0.73
CA LEU A 22 -2.43 11.48 -1.17
C LEU A 22 -3.10 12.07 0.07
N TYR A 23 -3.42 13.36 0.00
CA TYR A 23 -3.97 14.11 1.12
C TYR A 23 -5.51 14.18 1.12
N ASP A 24 -6.18 13.41 0.27
CA ASP A 24 -7.63 13.27 0.37
C ASP A 24 -8.01 12.45 1.61
N PRO A 25 -9.18 12.68 2.22
CA PRO A 25 -9.57 12.03 3.47
C PRO A 25 -9.56 10.49 3.38
N VAL A 26 -9.90 9.92 2.22
CA VAL A 26 -9.97 8.47 2.04
C VAL A 26 -8.58 7.87 2.02
N SER A 27 -7.65 8.47 1.28
CA SER A 27 -6.26 8.02 1.20
C SER A 27 -5.54 8.16 2.55
N LEU A 28 -5.76 9.24 3.30
CA LEU A 28 -5.15 9.40 4.63
C LEU A 28 -5.59 8.30 5.60
N VAL A 29 -6.89 7.96 5.61
CA VAL A 29 -7.39 6.85 6.43
C VAL A 29 -6.88 5.51 5.93
N ARG A 30 -6.75 5.32 4.62
CA ARG A 30 -6.21 4.09 4.03
C ARG A 30 -4.73 3.87 4.40
N ASP A 31 -3.91 4.91 4.29
CA ASP A 31 -2.46 4.83 4.47
C ASP A 31 -2.05 4.68 5.95
N HIS A 32 -2.92 5.09 6.88
CA HIS A 32 -2.72 4.91 8.33
C HIS A 32 -3.14 3.54 8.87
N ARG A 33 -3.85 2.74 8.06
CA ARG A 33 -4.36 1.42 8.44
C ARG A 33 -3.41 0.31 8.04
#